data_AF-A0A397SB86-F1
#
_entry.id   AF-A0A397SB86-F1
#
_cell.length_a   1.000
_cell.length_b   1.000
_cell.length_c   1.000
_cell.angle_alpha   90.00
_cell.angle_beta   90.00
_cell.angle_gamma   90.00
#
_symmetry.space_group_name_H-M   'P 1'
#
loop_
_entity.id
_entity.type
_entity.pdbx_description
1 polymer ?
#
loop_
_entity_poly.entity_id
_entity_poly.type
_entity_poly.pdbx_seq_one_letter_code
_entity_poly.pdbx_strand_id
1 'polypeptide(L)'
;MKEDIDEITSYFVKIHNILGNNNKVDIIYDLVKPLGKSDESDNKCGKYSNYIIRKIYKGQKVACKSILNNKKGCKLYEILPKLSGCEYILRFYGISTIGDREVMLFEWAEHGNLK
;
A
#
# COMPACT_ATOMS: atom_id res chain seq x y z
N MET A 1 -24.23 10.61 18.25
CA MET A 1 -24.68 10.42 16.85
C MET A 1 -24.42 11.62 15.94
N LYS A 2 -24.86 12.85 16.26
CA LYS A 2 -24.50 14.03 15.44
C LYS A 2 -23.02 14.39 15.57
N GLU A 3 -22.50 14.36 16.81
CA GLU A 3 -21.08 14.61 17.10
C GLU A 3 -20.15 13.64 16.37
N ASP A 4 -20.51 12.34 16.30
CA ASP A 4 -19.73 11.33 15.58
C ASP A 4 -19.69 11.59 14.06
N ILE A 5 -20.80 12.08 13.49
CA ILE A 5 -20.89 12.40 12.05
C ILE A 5 -20.08 13.65 11.71
N ASP A 6 -20.10 14.66 12.59
CA ASP A 6 -19.35 15.89 12.42
C ASP A 6 -17.83 15.63 12.53
N GLU A 7 -17.42 14.71 13.41
CA GLU A 7 -16.04 14.28 13.54
C GLU A 7 -15.57 13.56 12.28
N ILE A 8 -16.35 12.59 11.79
CA ILE A 8 -16.08 11.87 10.53
C ILE A 8 -15.98 12.84 9.35
N THR A 9 -16.90 13.81 9.27
CA THR A 9 -16.92 14.81 8.21
C THR A 9 -15.68 15.71 8.27
N SER A 10 -15.26 16.11 9.47
CA SER A 10 -14.03 16.87 9.72
C SER A 10 -12.79 16.10 9.25
N TYR A 11 -12.70 14.79 9.53
CA TYR A 11 -11.62 13.95 9.01
C TYR A 11 -11.61 13.89 7.48
N PHE A 12 -12.77 13.75 6.83
CA PHE A 12 -12.84 13.72 5.36
C PHE A 12 -12.40 15.04 4.71
N VAL A 13 -12.83 16.18 5.27
CA VAL A 13 -12.41 17.51 4.81
C VAL A 13 -10.89 17.69 5.00
N LYS A 14 -10.36 17.24 6.14
CA LYS A 14 -8.93 17.29 6.44
C LYS A 14 -8.11 16.44 5.47
N ILE A 15 -8.58 15.21 5.17
CA ILE A 15 -8.00 14.36 4.14
C ILE A 15 -8.01 15.11 2.80
N HIS A 16 -9.17 15.59 2.33
CA HIS A 16 -9.31 16.28 1.04
C HIS A 16 -8.33 17.46 0.86
N ASN A 17 -8.06 18.22 1.92
CA ASN A 17 -7.09 19.31 1.91
C ASN A 17 -5.62 18.83 1.86
N ILE A 18 -5.30 17.70 2.49
CA ILE A 18 -3.98 17.05 2.39
C ILE A 18 -3.75 16.49 0.97
N LEU A 19 -4.81 16.07 0.28
CA LEU A 19 -4.75 15.53 -1.09
C LEU A 19 -4.47 16.56 -2.20
N GLY A 20 -4.16 17.81 -1.83
CA GLY A 20 -3.84 18.90 -2.74
C GLY A 20 -2.55 18.68 -3.55
N ASN A 21 -2.74 18.34 -4.82
CA ASN A 21 -1.88 18.63 -6.00
C ASN A 21 -0.40 18.23 -6.05
N ASN A 22 0.07 17.24 -5.29
CA ASN A 22 1.42 16.66 -5.48
C ASN A 22 1.37 15.17 -5.85
N ASN A 23 0.48 14.80 -6.78
CA ASN A 23 0.08 13.41 -7.07
C ASN A 23 1.06 12.63 -7.96
N LYS A 24 2.38 12.75 -7.73
CA LYS A 24 3.34 11.91 -8.46
C LYS A 24 3.48 10.59 -7.72
N VAL A 25 3.13 9.48 -8.38
CA VAL A 25 3.45 8.14 -7.87
C VAL A 25 4.96 7.95 -7.96
N ASP A 26 5.59 7.61 -6.85
CA ASP A 26 7.02 7.30 -6.85
C ASP A 26 7.26 5.93 -7.48
N ILE A 27 8.08 5.91 -8.54
CA ILE A 27 8.62 4.70 -9.15
C ILE A 27 9.90 4.35 -8.39
N ILE A 28 9.85 3.24 -7.65
CA ILE A 28 10.94 2.75 -6.81
C ILE A 28 11.78 1.77 -7.63
N TYR A 29 12.97 2.22 -8.03
CA TYR A 29 13.99 1.36 -8.67
C TYR A 29 14.85 0.59 -7.66
N ASP A 30 14.76 0.92 -6.38
CA ASP A 30 15.52 0.28 -5.30
C ASP A 30 15.23 -1.21 -5.19
N LEU A 31 16.30 -2.00 -5.00
CA LEU A 31 16.22 -3.46 -4.94
C LEU A 31 15.42 -3.93 -3.72
N VAL A 32 14.19 -4.38 -3.94
CA VAL A 32 13.37 -5.03 -2.91
C VAL A 32 13.90 -6.45 -2.64
N LYS A 33 14.58 -6.63 -1.51
CA LYS A 33 15.25 -7.89 -1.16
C LYS A 33 14.25 -8.92 -0.63
N PRO A 34 14.42 -10.22 -0.98
CA PRO A 34 13.65 -11.28 -0.34
C PRO A 34 14.02 -11.40 1.15
N LEU A 35 13.04 -11.78 1.97
CA LEU A 35 13.29 -12.15 3.37
C LEU A 35 14.06 -13.49 3.41
N GLY A 36 14.96 -13.67 4.37
CA GLY A 36 15.80 -14.88 4.49
C GLY A 36 14.98 -16.17 4.63
N LYS A 37 15.62 -17.33 4.39
CA LYS A 37 14.99 -18.66 4.31
C LYS A 37 14.25 -19.14 5.57
N SER A 38 14.40 -18.48 6.73
CA SER A 38 13.77 -18.90 7.99
C SER A 38 12.27 -18.60 8.07
N ASP A 39 11.76 -17.70 7.24
CA ASP A 39 10.41 -17.11 7.40
C ASP A 39 9.45 -17.49 6.26
N GLU A 40 9.74 -18.58 5.53
CA GLU A 40 9.06 -18.97 4.29
C GLU A 40 7.57 -19.30 4.43
N SER A 41 7.08 -19.65 5.63
CA SER A 41 5.66 -19.92 5.87
C SER A 41 4.79 -18.66 5.88
N ASP A 42 5.37 -17.51 6.27
CA ASP A 42 4.61 -16.29 6.60
C ASP A 42 4.79 -15.19 5.56
N ASN A 43 5.54 -15.46 4.49
CA ASN A 43 5.86 -14.49 3.44
C ASN A 43 4.75 -14.32 2.39
N LYS A 44 3.62 -15.03 2.55
CA LYS A 44 2.58 -15.16 1.52
C LYS A 44 1.20 -14.98 2.12
N CYS A 45 0.44 -14.02 1.59
CA CYS A 45 -0.96 -13.81 1.97
C CYS A 45 -1.84 -13.72 0.71
N GLY A 46 -2.94 -14.47 0.66
CA GLY A 46 -3.94 -14.45 -0.43
C GLY A 46 -3.90 -15.62 -1.43
N LYS A 47 -4.97 -15.77 -2.24
CA LYS A 47 -5.12 -16.78 -3.32
C LYS A 47 -4.94 -16.14 -4.71
N TYR A 48 -4.33 -16.90 -5.64
CA TYR A 48 -4.19 -16.75 -7.11
C TYR A 48 -4.12 -15.34 -7.76
N SER A 49 -5.04 -14.41 -7.47
CA SER A 49 -5.11 -13.06 -8.04
C SER A 49 -4.78 -11.92 -7.05
N ASN A 50 -4.83 -12.17 -5.74
CA ASN A 50 -4.51 -11.18 -4.69
C ASN A 50 -3.27 -11.60 -3.89
N TYR A 51 -2.25 -12.09 -4.59
CA TYR A 51 -1.03 -12.56 -3.96
C TYR A 51 -0.21 -11.37 -3.43
N ILE A 52 -0.04 -11.32 -2.11
CA ILE A 52 0.80 -10.35 -1.41
C ILE A 52 2.07 -11.05 -0.97
N ILE A 53 3.22 -10.50 -1.38
CA ILE A 53 4.55 -11.00 -1.01
C ILE A 53 5.14 -10.07 0.04
N ARG A 54 5.61 -10.64 1.15
CA ARG A 54 6.40 -9.87 2.13
C ARG A 54 7.85 -9.73 1.66
N LYS A 55 8.41 -8.52 1.73
CA LYS A 55 9.81 -8.24 1.42
C LYS A 55 10.41 -7.15 2.32
N ILE A 56 11.71 -6.85 2.13
CA ILE A 56 12.41 -5.75 2.79
C ILE A 56 12.72 -4.62 1.80
N TYR A 57 12.31 -3.40 2.15
CA TYR A 57 12.64 -2.15 1.45
C TYR A 57 13.18 -1.13 2.46
N LYS A 58 14.39 -0.60 2.22
CA LYS A 58 15.08 0.35 3.13
C LYS A 58 15.10 -0.09 4.61
N GLY A 59 15.26 -1.39 4.85
CA GLY A 59 15.28 -1.99 6.19
C GLY A 59 13.89 -2.20 6.81
N GLN A 60 12.80 -1.82 6.14
CA GLN A 60 11.43 -2.00 6.61
C GLN A 60 10.75 -3.18 5.90
N LYS A 61 9.89 -3.90 6.62
CA LYS A 61 9.03 -4.93 6.02
C LYS A 61 7.94 -4.25 5.19
N VAL A 62 7.75 -4.73 3.97
CA VAL A 62 6.76 -4.22 3.03
C VAL A 62 5.92 -5.35 2.44
N ALA A 63 4.66 -5.02 2.16
CA ALA A 63 3.73 -5.84 1.41
C ALA A 63 3.80 -5.47 -0.08
N CYS A 64 4.21 -6.40 -0.93
CA CYS A 64 4.24 -6.26 -2.38
C CYS A 64 2.97 -6.88 -2.99
N LYS A 65 2.08 -6.05 -3.51
CA LYS A 65 0.84 -6.49 -4.17
C LYS A 65 1.00 -6.38 -5.68
N SER A 66 0.78 -7.47 -6.41
CA SER A 66 0.88 -7.45 -7.87
C SER A 66 -0.16 -6.52 -8.49
N ILE A 67 0.28 -5.74 -9.47
CA ILE A 67 -0.59 -4.97 -10.33
C ILE A 67 -1.15 -5.91 -11.40
N LEU A 68 -2.41 -6.32 -11.23
CA LEU A 68 -3.15 -6.98 -12.31
C LEU A 68 -3.68 -5.90 -13.26
N ASN A 69 -3.51 -6.11 -14.56
CA ASN A 69 -3.79 -5.16 -15.63
C ASN A 69 -5.30 -4.95 -15.89
N ASN A 70 -6.07 -4.77 -14.82
CA ASN A 70 -7.51 -4.62 -14.84
C ASN A 70 -7.82 -3.12 -14.82
N LYS A 71 -8.67 -2.65 -15.74
CA LYS A 71 -9.05 -1.22 -15.94
C LYS A 71 -9.47 -0.44 -14.67
N LYS A 72 -9.72 -1.12 -13.54
CA LYS A 72 -10.01 -0.52 -12.23
C LYS A 72 -8.77 0.03 -11.50
N GLY A 73 -7.56 -0.40 -11.88
CA GLY A 73 -6.31 0.04 -11.25
C GLY A 73 -6.03 1.54 -11.43
N CYS A 74 -6.46 2.13 -12.57
CA CYS A 74 -6.18 3.52 -12.92
C CYS A 74 -6.61 4.53 -11.84
N LYS A 75 -7.83 4.39 -11.30
CA LYS A 75 -8.33 5.27 -10.23
C LYS A 75 -7.62 5.08 -8.89
N LEU A 76 -7.13 3.86 -8.64
CA LEU A 76 -6.44 3.53 -7.40
C LEU A 76 -5.06 4.23 -7.34
N TYR A 77 -4.36 4.36 -8.48
CA TYR A 77 -3.08 5.07 -8.54
C TYR A 77 -3.18 6.56 -8.22
N GLU A 78 -4.33 7.19 -8.48
CA GLU A 78 -4.53 8.60 -8.19
C GLU A 78 -4.77 8.86 -6.70
N ILE A 79 -5.44 7.93 -6.01
CA ILE A 79 -5.81 8.08 -4.60
C ILE A 79 -4.73 7.58 -3.63
N LEU A 80 -3.90 6.60 -4.02
CA LEU A 80 -2.90 6.05 -3.11
C LEU A 80 -1.82 7.05 -2.67
N PRO A 81 -1.19 7.85 -3.55
CA PRO A 81 -0.21 8.86 -3.15
C PRO A 81 -0.82 9.90 -2.21
N LYS A 82 -2.06 10.26 -2.48
CA LYS A 82 -2.88 11.16 -1.68
C LYS A 82 -3.04 10.65 -0.23
N LEU A 83 -3.29 9.37 -0.03
CA LEU A 83 -3.48 8.78 1.30
C LEU A 83 -2.16 8.50 2.06
N SER A 84 -1.00 8.66 1.43
CA SER A 84 0.31 8.31 2.04
C SER A 84 0.66 9.12 3.30
N GLY A 85 0.03 10.28 3.49
CA GLY A 85 0.19 11.15 4.66
C GLY A 85 -0.78 10.88 5.81
N CYS A 86 -1.71 9.93 5.65
CA CYS A 86 -2.70 9.62 6.68
C CYS A 86 -2.14 8.59 7.68
N GLU A 87 -2.11 8.92 8.97
CA GLU A 87 -1.55 8.07 10.03
C GLU A 87 -2.27 6.72 10.20
N TYR A 88 -3.59 6.71 10.05
CA TYR A 88 -4.42 5.52 10.28
C TYR A 88 -4.71 4.71 9.01
N ILE A 89 -4.08 5.06 7.89
CA ILE A 89 -4.20 4.33 6.62
C ILE A 89 -2.86 3.69 6.31
N LEU A 90 -2.90 2.44 5.86
CA LEU A 90 -1.70 1.73 5.40
C LEU A 90 -0.89 2.59 4.43
N ARG A 91 0.36 2.86 4.80
CA ARG A 91 1.22 3.71 3.99
C ARG A 91 1.51 3.06 2.64
N PHE A 92 1.24 3.80 1.57
CA PHE A 92 1.69 3.47 0.22
C PHE A 92 3.06 4.09 -0.03
N TYR A 93 4.03 3.26 -0.40
CA TYR A 93 5.40 3.73 -0.68
C TYR A 93 5.63 4.05 -2.15
N GLY A 94 4.96 3.35 -3.07
CA GLY A 94 5.18 3.50 -4.50
C GLY A 94 4.99 2.21 -5.29
N ILE A 95 5.40 2.24 -6.54
CA ILE A 95 5.38 1.08 -7.45
C ILE A 95 6.82 0.64 -7.70
N SER A 96 7.06 -0.67 -7.80
CA SER A 96 8.35 -1.24 -8.20
C SER A 96 8.14 -2.42 -9.13
N THR A 97 9.23 -2.94 -9.67
CA THR A 97 9.24 -4.10 -10.55
C THR A 97 10.02 -5.23 -9.87
N ILE A 98 9.39 -6.38 -9.69
CA ILE A 98 10.01 -7.58 -9.13
C ILE A 98 9.98 -8.69 -10.18
N GLY A 99 11.15 -9.00 -10.74
CA GLY A 99 11.23 -9.84 -11.94
C GLY A 99 10.52 -9.13 -13.11
N ASP A 100 9.57 -9.81 -13.74
CA ASP A 100 8.79 -9.25 -14.86
C ASP A 100 7.41 -8.72 -14.45
N ARG A 101 7.18 -8.48 -13.15
CA ARG A 101 5.88 -8.05 -12.61
C ARG A 101 5.99 -6.72 -11.88
N GLU A 102 5.12 -5.80 -12.25
CA GLU A 102 4.90 -4.58 -11.48
C GLU A 102 4.14 -4.89 -10.18
N VAL A 103 4.57 -4.27 -9.10
CA VAL A 103 4.01 -4.43 -7.76
C VAL A 103 3.84 -3.07 -7.10
N MET A 104 2.76 -2.92 -6.34
CA MET A 104 2.61 -1.84 -5.38
C MET A 104 3.28 -2.20 -4.07
N LEU A 105 3.94 -1.24 -3.43
CA LEU A 105 4.57 -1.38 -2.12
C LEU A 105 3.71 -0.69 -1.06
N PHE A 106 3.32 -1.47 -0.07
CA PHE A 106 2.62 -1.00 1.12
C PHE A 106 3.39 -1.35 2.39
N GLU A 107 3.06 -0.66 3.46
CA GLU A 107 3.40 -1.08 4.82
C GLU A 107 2.94 -2.51 5.09
N TRP A 108 3.76 -3.27 5.81
CA TRP A 108 3.40 -4.61 6.25
C TRP A 108 2.56 -4.55 7.54
N ALA A 109 1.33 -5.06 7.49
CA ALA A 109 0.48 -5.17 8.67
C ALA A 109 0.82 -6.45 9.47
N GLU A 110 1.53 -6.30 10.58
CA GLU A 110 1.96 -7.45 11.41
C GLU A 110 0.80 -8.29 11.96
N HIS A 111 -0.36 -7.66 12.20
CA HIS A 111 -1.54 -8.32 12.75
C HIS A 111 -2.49 -8.88 11.67
N GLY A 112 -2.11 -8.77 10.39
CA GLY A 112 -2.93 -9.26 9.28
C GLY A 112 -4.22 -8.46 9.09
N ASN A 113 -5.26 -9.14 8.60
CA ASN A 113 -6.58 -8.55 8.39
C ASN A 113 -7.44 -8.61 9.66
N LEU A 114 -8.35 -7.64 9.79
CA LEU A 114 -9.41 -7.71 10.78
C LEU A 114 -10.28 -8.96 10.52
N LYS A 115 -10.62 -9.68 11.59
CA LYS A 115 -11.50 -10.86 11.56
C LYS A 115 -12.90 -10.51 12.01
#